data_AF-A0A9D5JJD3-F1
#
_entry.id   AF-A0A9D5JJD3-F1
#
_cell.length_a   1.000
_cell.length_b   1.000
_cell.length_c   1.000
_cell.angle_alpha   90.00
_cell.angle_beta   90.00
_cell.angle_gamma   90.00
#
_symmetry.space_group_name_H-M   'P 1'
#
loop_
_entity.id
_entity.type
_entity.pdbx_description
1 polymer ?
#
loop_
_entity_poly.entity_id
_entity_poly.type
_entity_poly.pdbx_seq_one_letter_code
_entity_poly.pdbx_strand_id
1 'polypeptide(L)'
;MQTGQPDALVISFQNGIHNADIVKPQIPDSTVPGAVVPFNVTRTGETAFHCGTEGNLIVQNIDDVRLDHSQEHCKLAGQPLKRVADVRAVQ
;
A
#
# COMPACT_ATOMS: atom_id res chain seq x y z
N MET A 1 0.26 -16.39 -17.96
CA MET A 1 1.13 -16.52 -16.76
C MET A 1 0.35 -15.97 -15.59
N GLN A 2 -0.01 -16.79 -14.62
CA GLN A 2 -0.65 -16.34 -13.38
C GLN A 2 0.47 -16.19 -12.36
N THR A 3 0.82 -14.94 -12.04
CA THR A 3 1.86 -14.62 -11.06
C THR A 3 1.18 -14.16 -9.78
N GLY A 4 1.22 -14.99 -8.73
CA GLY A 4 0.65 -14.69 -7.42
C GLY A 4 0.17 -15.96 -6.73
N GLN A 5 0.24 -15.99 -5.40
CA GLN A 5 -0.50 -16.98 -4.64
C GLN A 5 -2.01 -16.72 -4.87
N PRO A 6 -2.83 -17.75 -5.12
CA PRO A 6 -4.28 -17.58 -5.13
C PRO A 6 -4.72 -17.01 -3.79
N ASP A 7 -5.69 -16.08 -3.81
CA ASP A 7 -6.21 -15.42 -2.61
C ASP A 7 -5.14 -14.67 -1.79
N ALA A 8 -4.31 -13.88 -2.47
CA ALA A 8 -3.36 -12.98 -1.81
C ALA A 8 -3.98 -11.59 -1.57
N LEU A 9 -3.53 -10.91 -0.50
CA LEU A 9 -3.71 -9.47 -0.34
C LEU A 9 -2.53 -8.74 -1.02
N VAL A 10 -2.82 -7.89 -2.00
CA VAL A 10 -1.81 -7.13 -2.75
C VAL A 10 -2.06 -5.64 -2.56
N ILE A 11 -1.18 -4.98 -1.80
CA ILE A 11 -1.20 -3.54 -1.57
C ILE A 11 -0.12 -2.90 -2.43
N SER A 12 -0.50 -2.09 -3.41
CA SER A 12 0.45 -1.37 -4.25
C SER A 12 0.57 0.09 -3.83
N PHE A 13 1.76 0.46 -3.38
CA PHE A 13 2.15 1.81 -3.00
C PHE A 13 2.77 2.60 -4.16
N GLN A 14 2.57 2.18 -5.41
CA GLN A 14 2.98 3.00 -6.56
C GLN A 14 2.19 4.31 -6.59
N ASN A 15 2.85 5.39 -7.03
CA ASN A 15 2.21 6.68 -7.18
C ASN A 15 1.09 6.64 -8.23
N GLY A 16 -0.01 7.36 -7.96
CA GLY A 16 -1.20 7.43 -8.81
C GLY A 16 -2.41 6.70 -8.22
N ILE A 17 -3.61 6.99 -8.74
CA ILE A 17 -4.88 6.53 -8.15
C ILE A 17 -5.50 5.30 -8.82
N HIS A 18 -5.01 4.93 -10.00
CA HIS A 18 -5.61 3.88 -10.83
C HIS A 18 -4.88 2.54 -10.72
N ASN A 19 -3.86 2.43 -9.86
CA ASN A 19 -3.03 1.23 -9.85
C ASN A 19 -3.82 -0.01 -9.42
N ALA A 20 -4.71 0.11 -8.43
CA ALA A 20 -5.58 -1.00 -8.04
C ALA A 20 -6.48 -1.45 -9.21
N ASP A 21 -7.02 -0.49 -9.96
CA ASP A 21 -7.87 -0.73 -11.14
C ASP A 21 -7.11 -1.42 -12.29
N ILE A 22 -5.80 -1.15 -12.42
CA ILE A 22 -4.92 -1.78 -13.43
C ILE A 22 -4.47 -3.18 -13.00
N VAL A 23 -4.21 -3.39 -11.71
CA VAL A 23 -3.66 -4.65 -11.17
C VAL A 23 -4.76 -5.69 -10.99
N LYS A 24 -5.93 -5.32 -10.45
CA LYS A 24 -7.01 -6.29 -10.13
C LYS A 24 -7.43 -7.17 -11.32
N PRO A 25 -7.57 -6.67 -12.57
CA PRO A 25 -7.90 -7.52 -13.72
C PRO A 25 -6.84 -8.57 -14.06
N GLN A 26 -5.58 -8.36 -13.66
CA GLN A 26 -4.46 -9.28 -13.93
C GLN A 26 -4.33 -10.37 -12.87
N ILE A 27 -4.86 -10.14 -11.66
CA ILE A 27 -4.86 -11.08 -10.53
C ILE A 27 -6.27 -11.16 -9.91
N PRO A 28 -7.26 -11.72 -10.64
CA PRO A 28 -8.67 -11.64 -10.27
C PRO A 28 -8.97 -12.32 -8.92
N ASP A 29 -8.19 -13.34 -8.57
CA ASP A 29 -8.37 -14.11 -7.32
C ASP A 29 -7.77 -13.43 -6.09
N SER A 30 -7.13 -12.28 -6.24
CA SER A 30 -6.47 -11.55 -5.13
C SER A 30 -7.27 -10.33 -4.69
N THR A 31 -7.14 -9.94 -3.43
CA THR A 31 -7.68 -8.68 -2.90
C THR A 31 -6.70 -7.55 -3.18
N VAL A 32 -7.15 -6.46 -3.80
CA VAL A 32 -6.29 -5.33 -4.23
C VAL A 32 -6.91 -4.00 -3.79
N PRO A 33 -6.72 -3.56 -2.52
CA PRO A 33 -7.23 -2.27 -2.08
C PRO A 33 -6.40 -1.12 -2.68
N GLY A 34 -7.02 0.05 -2.82
CA GLY A 34 -6.29 1.27 -3.13
C GLY A 34 -5.34 1.68 -1.99
N ALA A 35 -4.25 2.36 -2.31
CA ALA A 35 -3.25 2.78 -1.33
C ALA A 35 -2.51 4.07 -1.76
N VAL A 36 -1.95 4.79 -0.79
CA VAL A 36 -1.23 6.06 -0.98
C VAL A 36 0.00 6.11 -0.09
N VAL A 37 1.09 6.69 -0.61
CA VAL A 37 2.30 7.03 0.16
C VAL A 37 2.31 8.55 0.37
N PRO A 38 1.97 9.07 1.57
CA PRO A 38 1.90 10.51 1.80
C PRO A 38 3.26 11.12 2.20
N PHE A 39 4.35 10.52 1.72
CA PHE A 39 5.70 10.99 1.98
C PHE A 39 6.62 10.73 0.80
N ASN A 40 7.74 11.46 0.78
CA ASN A 40 8.75 11.33 -0.25
C ASN A 40 10.08 10.83 0.34
N VAL A 41 10.73 9.94 -0.39
CA VAL A 41 12.07 9.46 -0.08
C VAL A 41 13.00 9.84 -1.23
N THR A 42 14.06 10.57 -0.93
CA THR A 42 15.07 10.99 -1.90
C THR A 42 16.37 10.25 -1.65
N ARG A 43 16.97 9.69 -2.69
CA ARG A 43 18.31 9.10 -2.60
C ARG A 43 19.34 10.21 -2.47
N THR A 44 20.12 10.22 -1.39
CA THR A 44 21.16 11.24 -1.10
C THR A 44 22.58 10.72 -1.29
N GLY A 45 22.76 9.41 -1.47
CA GLY A 45 24.03 8.76 -1.77
C GLY A 45 23.81 7.35 -2.33
N GLU A 46 24.89 6.59 -2.50
CA GLU A 46 24.82 5.24 -3.08
C GLU A 46 24.00 4.26 -2.22
N THR A 47 24.08 4.41 -0.89
CA THR A 47 23.37 3.59 0.10
C THR A 47 22.52 4.43 1.07
N ALA A 48 22.38 5.73 0.80
CA ALA A 48 21.74 6.69 1.70
C ALA A 48 20.46 7.27 1.10
N PHE A 49 19.41 7.33 1.93
CA PHE A 49 18.12 7.89 1.60
C PHE A 49 17.70 8.88 2.68
N HIS A 50 17.02 9.95 2.26
CA HIS A 50 16.42 10.94 3.12
C HIS A 50 14.91 10.92 2.94
N CYS A 51 14.19 10.68 4.03
CA CYS A 51 12.74 10.85 4.07
C CYS A 51 12.44 12.32 4.36
N GLY A 52 11.97 13.06 3.34
CA GLY A 52 11.83 14.52 3.43
C GLY A 52 10.59 14.99 4.20
N THR A 53 9.59 14.13 4.32
CA THR A 53 8.34 14.39 5.05
C THR A 53 7.91 13.11 5.76
N GLU A 54 7.43 13.20 6.99
CA GLU A 54 6.91 12.04 7.72
C GLU A 54 5.44 11.78 7.37
N GLY A 55 4.99 10.52 7.47
CA GLY A 55 3.61 10.15 7.26
C GLY A 55 3.37 8.66 7.36
N ASN A 56 2.14 8.27 7.74
CA ASN A 56 1.72 6.86 7.73
C ASN A 56 1.36 6.44 6.31
N LEU A 57 1.67 5.21 5.93
CA LEU A 57 1.12 4.65 4.69
C LEU A 57 -0.40 4.65 4.78
N ILE A 58 -1.11 4.89 3.68
CA ILE A 58 -2.57 4.90 3.68
C ILE A 58 -3.09 3.77 2.79
N VAL A 59 -4.11 3.08 3.26
CA VAL A 59 -4.79 2.01 2.52
C VAL A 59 -6.30 2.14 2.65
N GLN A 60 -7.02 1.74 1.61
CA GLN A 60 -8.46 1.68 1.66
C GLN A 60 -8.92 0.63 2.66
N ASN A 61 -9.87 1.00 3.51
CA ASN A 61 -10.44 0.09 4.49
C ASN A 61 -11.31 -0.95 3.77
N ILE A 62 -11.00 -2.21 4.04
CA ILE A 62 -11.76 -3.38 3.58
C ILE A 62 -11.92 -4.33 4.76
N ASP A 63 -12.99 -5.13 4.75
CA ASP A 63 -13.21 -6.17 5.74
C ASP A 63 -12.39 -7.43 5.36
N ASP A 64 -11.13 -7.46 5.78
CA ASP A 64 -10.18 -8.53 5.45
C ASP A 64 -9.14 -8.71 6.56
N VAL A 65 -9.13 -9.90 7.17
CA VAL A 65 -8.20 -10.24 8.28
C VAL A 65 -6.73 -10.11 7.89
N ARG A 66 -6.39 -10.28 6.60
CA ARG A 66 -5.02 -10.10 6.10
C ARG A 66 -4.60 -8.63 6.24
N LEU A 67 -5.53 -7.69 6.09
CA LEU A 67 -5.25 -6.27 6.30
C LEU A 67 -5.02 -5.96 7.78
N ASP A 68 -5.68 -6.66 8.71
CA ASP A 68 -5.41 -6.58 10.15
C ASP A 68 -3.99 -7.01 10.47
N HIS A 69 -3.57 -8.15 9.96
CA HIS A 69 -2.20 -8.61 10.11
C HIS A 69 -1.19 -7.66 9.46
N SER A 70 -1.45 -7.15 8.25
CA SER A 70 -0.58 -6.18 7.59
C SER A 70 -0.45 -4.88 8.40
N GLN A 71 -1.53 -4.38 8.99
CA GLN A 71 -1.49 -3.17 9.80
C GLN A 71 -0.61 -3.34 11.04
N GLU A 72 -0.73 -4.46 11.74
CA GLU A 72 0.12 -4.76 12.90
C GLU A 72 1.59 -4.93 12.50
N HIS A 73 1.89 -5.64 11.41
CA HIS A 73 3.26 -5.79 10.92
C HIS A 73 3.88 -4.44 10.50
N CYS A 74 3.14 -3.60 9.78
CA CYS A 74 3.58 -2.25 9.40
C CYS A 74 3.89 -1.38 10.62
N LYS A 75 3.04 -1.45 11.66
CA LYS A 75 3.27 -0.75 12.93
C LYS A 75 4.55 -1.25 13.62
N LEU A 76 4.77 -2.56 13.70
CA LEU A 76 5.98 -3.14 14.28
C LEU A 76 7.25 -2.76 13.48
N ALA A 77 7.13 -2.59 12.16
CA ALA A 77 8.21 -2.14 11.29
C ALA A 77 8.51 -0.63 11.39
N GLY A 78 7.78 0.12 12.22
CA GLY A 78 7.97 1.56 12.38
C GLY A 78 7.36 2.41 11.26
N GLN A 79 6.57 1.81 10.36
CA GLN A 79 5.88 2.50 9.28
C GLN A 79 4.39 2.18 9.33
N PRO A 80 3.60 2.86 10.19
CA PRO A 80 2.20 2.52 10.39
C PRO A 80 1.36 2.62 9.12
N LEU A 81 0.33 1.77 9.05
CA LEU A 81 -0.65 1.74 7.98
C LEU A 81 -1.98 2.32 8.49
N LYS A 82 -2.37 3.50 8.00
CA LYS A 82 -3.64 4.16 8.29
C LYS A 82 -4.71 3.67 7.31
N ARG A 83 -5.86 3.26 7.83
CA ARG A 83 -7.02 2.91 6.99
C ARG A 83 -7.94 4.10 6.80
N VAL A 84 -8.48 4.23 5.60
CA VAL A 84 -9.46 5.27 5.24
C VAL A 84 -10.57 4.67 4.40
N ALA A 85 -11.79 5.23 4.49
CA ALA A 85 -12.92 4.73 3.71
C ALA A 85 -12.71 4.92 2.20
N ASP A 86 -12.16 6.06 1.80
CA ASP A 86 -11.85 6.39 0.41
C ASP A 86 -10.44 6.99 0.31
N VAL A 87 -9.56 6.29 -0.41
CA VAL A 87 -8.18 6.74 -0.64
C VAL A 87 -8.09 7.88 -1.66
N ARG A 88 -9.13 8.10 -2.48
CA ARG A 88 -9.16 9.22 -3.44
C ARG A 88 -9.38 10.57 -2.75
N ALA A 89 -9.92 10.56 -1.52
CA ALA A 89 -10.19 11.77 -0.73
C ALA A 89 -9.00 12.26 0.11
N VAL A 90 -7.87 11.56 0.08
CA VAL A 90 -6.69 11.83 0.94
C VAL A 90 -5.41 12.12 0.16
N GLN A 91 -5.52 12.25 -1.17
CA GLN A 91 -4.42 12.68 -2.04
C GLN A 91 -4.31 14.20 -2.13
#